data_AF-A0A380EEN5-F1
#
_entry.id   AF-A0A380EEN5-F1
#
_cell.length_a   1.000
_cell.length_b   1.000
_cell.length_c   1.000
_cell.angle_alpha   90.00
_cell.angle_beta   90.00
_cell.angle_gamma   90.00
#
_symmetry.space_group_name_H-M   'P 1'
#
loop_
_entity.id
_entity.type
_entity.pdbx_description
1 polymer ?
#
loop_
_entity_poly.entity_id
_entity_poly.type
_entity_poly.pdbx_seq_one_letter_code
_entity_poly.pdbx_strand_id
1 'polypeptide(L)'
;MSLYLIASNSNDLWDLFLFVTGLFGVPLAGVFAVGIFTKRTNTFGVICGLILGIIFAYVYNGVGKGNSPFYVSTISFTVAFVFAYILSFIVPSKHKKDITGLTIFEKDKPSTYISKTATKK
;
A
#
# COMPACT_ATOMS: atom_id res chain seq x y z
N MET A 1 20.72 -9.14 -27.48
CA MET A 1 19.82 -8.51 -26.49
C MET A 1 20.59 -7.95 -25.30
N SER A 2 21.47 -8.71 -24.66
CA SER A 2 22.33 -8.26 -23.54
C SER A 2 23.28 -7.11 -23.90
N LEU A 3 23.85 -7.11 -25.12
CA LEU A 3 24.79 -6.07 -25.56
C LEU A 3 24.14 -4.69 -25.75
N TYR A 4 22.85 -4.65 -26.10
CA TYR A 4 22.09 -3.39 -26.23
C TYR A 4 21.85 -2.75 -24.87
N LEU A 5 21.57 -3.55 -23.83
CA LEU A 5 21.39 -3.08 -22.46
C LEU A 5 22.69 -2.50 -21.89
N ILE A 6 23.85 -3.10 -22.20
CA ILE A 6 25.17 -2.62 -21.75
C ILE A 6 25.58 -1.32 -22.46
N ALA A 7 25.22 -1.16 -23.74
CA ALA A 7 25.52 0.06 -24.51
C ALA A 7 24.59 1.24 -24.18
N SER A 8 23.39 0.97 -23.64
CA SER A 8 22.41 1.98 -23.22
C SER A 8 22.42 2.11 -21.69
N ASN A 9 23.32 2.97 -21.16
CA ASN A 9 23.43 3.42 -19.76
C ASN A 9 22.58 2.61 -18.73
N SER A 10 22.91 1.33 -18.52
CA SER A 10 21.99 0.34 -17.91
C SER A 10 21.47 0.73 -16.53
N ASN A 11 22.22 1.57 -15.82
CA ASN A 11 21.82 2.13 -14.53
C ASN A 11 20.52 2.95 -14.63
N ASP A 12 20.33 3.73 -15.70
CA ASP A 12 19.12 4.57 -15.86
C ASP A 12 17.86 3.72 -16.08
N LEU A 13 17.97 2.63 -16.86
CA LEU A 13 16.84 1.72 -17.10
C LEU A 13 16.47 0.95 -15.82
N TRP A 14 17.46 0.56 -15.04
CA TRP A 14 17.25 -0.11 -13.76
C TRP A 14 16.60 0.82 -12.73
N ASP A 15 17.08 2.08 -12.65
CA ASP A 15 16.49 3.09 -11.78
C ASP A 15 15.05 3.43 -12.18
N LEU A 16 14.76 3.47 -13.47
CA LEU A 16 13.40 3.66 -13.98
C LEU A 16 12.48 2.47 -13.65
N PHE A 17 12.98 1.24 -13.75
CA PHE A 17 12.24 0.05 -13.32
C PHE A 17 11.94 0.07 -11.81
N LEU A 18 12.95 0.34 -10.98
CA LEU A 18 12.79 0.45 -9.53
C LEU A 18 11.84 1.60 -9.16
N PHE A 19 11.89 2.69 -9.91
CA PHE A 19 10.98 3.81 -9.71
C PHE A 19 9.54 3.44 -10.00
N VAL A 20 9.24 2.86 -11.17
CA VAL A 20 7.87 2.49 -11.56
C VAL A 20 7.29 1.45 -10.60
N THR A 21 8.08 0.42 -10.28
CA THR A 21 7.63 -0.62 -9.33
C THR A 21 7.48 -0.08 -7.91
N GLY A 22 8.38 0.82 -7.48
CA GLY A 22 8.32 1.51 -6.20
C GLY A 22 7.09 2.42 -6.07
N LEU A 23 6.76 3.17 -7.14
CA LEU A 23 5.67 4.14 -7.16
C LEU A 23 4.30 3.51 -6.85
N PHE A 24 4.07 2.28 -7.30
CA PHE A 24 2.81 1.57 -7.10
C PHE A 24 2.89 0.51 -5.99
N GLY A 25 3.96 -0.28 -5.97
CA GLY A 25 4.10 -1.40 -5.03
C GLY A 25 4.22 -0.95 -3.58
N VAL A 26 4.90 0.16 -3.34
CA VAL A 26 5.23 0.62 -1.99
C VAL A 26 4.03 1.24 -1.26
N PRO A 27 3.24 2.16 -1.86
CA PRO A 27 2.00 2.63 -1.24
C PRO A 27 0.97 1.51 -1.05
N LEU A 28 0.90 0.53 -1.97
CA LEU A 28 0.06 -0.67 -1.80
C LEU A 28 0.47 -1.47 -0.55
N ALA A 29 1.78 -1.73 -0.38
CA ALA A 29 2.29 -2.39 0.82
C ALA A 29 1.96 -1.61 2.11
N GLY A 30 2.06 -0.28 2.08
CA GLY A 30 1.71 0.59 3.21
C GLY A 30 0.25 0.45 3.64
N VAL A 31 -0.67 0.45 2.67
CA VAL A 31 -2.10 0.23 2.91
C VAL A 31 -2.37 -1.16 3.50
N PHE A 32 -1.75 -2.21 2.95
CA PHE A 32 -1.89 -3.56 3.49
C PHE A 32 -1.39 -3.66 4.92
N ALA A 33 -0.25 -3.02 5.22
CA ALA A 33 0.28 -2.97 6.58
C ALA A 33 -0.71 -2.32 7.55
N VAL A 34 -1.37 -1.21 7.17
CA VAL A 34 -2.42 -0.60 8.01
C VAL A 34 -3.59 -1.57 8.24
N GLY A 35 -4.00 -2.34 7.23
CA GLY A 35 -5.06 -3.35 7.38
C GLY A 35 -4.71 -4.48 8.35
N ILE A 36 -3.45 -4.93 8.33
CA ILE A 36 -2.95 -6.00 9.21
C ILE A 36 -2.74 -5.50 10.65
N PHE A 37 -2.24 -4.29 10.82
CA PHE A 37 -1.87 -3.73 12.12
C PHE A 37 -2.95 -2.87 12.78
N THR A 38 -4.06 -2.55 12.09
CA THR A 38 -5.11 -1.68 12.64
C THR A 38 -6.50 -2.26 12.43
N LYS A 39 -7.25 -2.43 13.54
CA LYS A 39 -8.65 -2.89 13.55
C LYS A 39 -9.68 -1.84 13.13
N ARG A 40 -9.33 -0.55 13.19
CA ARG A 40 -10.27 0.56 12.94
C ARG A 40 -10.18 1.12 11.52
N THR A 41 -9.49 0.44 10.62
CA THR A 41 -9.23 0.94 9.28
C THR A 41 -10.46 0.85 8.38
N ASN A 42 -10.85 1.96 7.78
CA ASN A 42 -11.99 2.08 6.88
C ASN A 42 -11.50 2.12 5.43
N THR A 43 -12.34 1.61 4.52
CA THR A 43 -12.06 1.59 3.08
C THR A 43 -11.78 3.00 2.54
N PHE A 44 -12.49 4.01 3.03
CA PHE A 44 -12.26 5.40 2.61
C PHE A 44 -10.87 5.92 2.99
N GLY A 45 -10.46 5.75 4.25
CA GLY A 45 -9.13 6.18 4.72
C GLY A 45 -8.01 5.49 3.95
N VAL A 46 -8.17 4.19 3.68
CA VAL A 46 -7.24 3.39 2.87
C VAL A 46 -7.09 3.94 1.45
N ILE A 47 -8.20 4.20 0.75
CA ILE A 47 -8.15 4.70 -0.63
C ILE A 47 -7.50 6.09 -0.67
N CYS A 48 -7.86 6.97 0.26
CA CYS A 48 -7.24 8.29 0.34
C CYS A 48 -5.74 8.20 0.67
N GLY A 49 -5.33 7.34 1.61
CA GLY A 49 -3.92 7.11 1.93
C GLY A 49 -3.12 6.57 0.75
N LEU A 50 -3.69 5.66 -0.04
CA LEU A 50 -3.08 5.14 -1.27
C LEU A 50 -2.84 6.26 -2.29
N ILE A 51 -3.89 7.05 -2.58
CA ILE A 51 -3.82 8.15 -3.56
C ILE A 51 -2.79 9.19 -3.11
N LEU A 52 -2.80 9.57 -1.83
CA LEU A 52 -1.83 10.51 -1.27
C LEU A 52 -0.40 9.96 -1.33
N GLY A 53 -0.18 8.67 -1.05
CA GLY A 53 1.13 8.03 -1.16
C GLY A 53 1.71 8.09 -2.58
N ILE A 54 0.87 7.88 -3.60
CA ILE A 54 1.26 7.98 -5.02
C ILE A 54 1.56 9.44 -5.40
N ILE A 55 0.70 10.38 -5.00
CA ILE A 55 0.90 11.82 -5.28
C ILE A 55 2.21 12.30 -4.66
N PHE A 56 2.48 11.94 -3.41
CA PHE A 56 3.72 12.30 -2.73
C PHE A 56 4.93 11.69 -3.43
N ALA A 57 4.87 10.41 -3.79
CA ALA A 57 5.97 9.77 -4.52
C ALA A 57 6.25 10.44 -5.88
N TYR A 58 5.21 10.84 -6.62
CA TYR A 58 5.35 11.55 -7.88
C TYR A 58 5.95 12.95 -7.71
N VAL A 59 5.46 13.73 -6.73
CA VAL A 59 5.98 15.09 -6.45
C VAL A 59 7.44 15.04 -6.01
N TYR A 60 7.80 14.13 -5.09
CA TYR A 60 9.17 14.02 -4.60
C TYR A 60 10.15 13.49 -5.66
N ASN A 61 9.66 12.74 -6.64
CA ASN A 61 10.47 12.35 -7.79
C ASN A 61 10.80 13.55 -8.71
N GLY A 62 9.84 14.45 -8.95
CA GLY A 62 10.06 15.61 -9.81
C GLY A 62 10.91 16.74 -9.19
N VAL A 63 10.88 16.88 -7.86
CA VAL A 63 11.50 18.01 -7.14
C VAL A 63 12.98 17.78 -6.81
N GLY A 64 13.48 16.53 -6.85
CA GLY A 64 14.86 16.21 -6.49
C GLY A 64 15.56 15.32 -7.51
N LYS A 65 16.27 15.93 -8.46
CA LYS A 65 17.14 15.30 -9.48
C LYS A 65 18.34 14.48 -8.95
N GLY A 66 18.31 14.03 -7.70
CA GLY A 66 19.39 13.27 -7.06
C GLY A 66 18.98 12.35 -5.92
N ASN A 67 17.67 12.14 -5.70
CA ASN A 67 17.21 11.23 -4.64
C ASN A 67 17.10 9.81 -5.18
N SER A 68 17.75 8.87 -4.52
CA SER A 68 17.65 7.45 -4.85
C SER A 68 16.19 6.97 -4.86
N PRO A 69 15.77 6.09 -5.79
CA PRO A 69 14.40 5.55 -5.86
C PRO A 69 13.90 4.97 -4.53
N PHE A 70 14.82 4.47 -3.70
CA PHE A 70 14.52 3.93 -2.37
C PHE A 70 14.01 5.00 -1.39
N TYR A 71 14.55 6.22 -1.44
CA TYR A 71 14.16 7.30 -0.54
C TYR A 71 12.71 7.75 -0.81
N VAL A 72 12.36 7.92 -2.08
CA VAL A 72 10.99 8.23 -2.52
C VAL A 72 10.03 7.13 -2.11
N SER A 73 10.45 5.87 -2.25
CA SER A 73 9.67 4.70 -1.82
C SER A 73 9.39 4.70 -0.32
N THR A 74 10.40 4.89 0.53
CA THR A 74 10.23 4.90 1.99
C THR A 74 9.25 6.00 2.44
N ILE A 75 9.38 7.21 1.88
CA ILE A 75 8.45 8.30 2.21
C ILE A 75 7.03 7.96 1.77
N SER A 76 6.86 7.43 0.56
CA SER A 76 5.56 7.01 0.05
C SER A 76 4.89 5.98 0.96
N PHE A 77 5.64 4.99 1.44
CA PHE A 77 5.15 4.00 2.40
C PHE A 77 4.66 4.65 3.69
N THR A 78 5.49 5.51 4.29
CA THR A 78 5.17 6.18 5.56
C THR A 78 3.96 7.09 5.40
N VAL A 79 3.87 7.85 4.30
CA VAL A 79 2.72 8.71 4.00
C VAL A 79 1.46 7.87 3.82
N ALA A 80 1.50 6.82 2.99
CA ALA A 80 0.35 5.96 2.77
C ALA A 80 -0.14 5.32 4.08
N PHE A 81 0.79 4.85 4.93
CA PHE A 81 0.48 4.24 6.22
C PHE A 81 -0.15 5.25 7.19
N VAL A 82 0.51 6.40 7.40
CA VAL A 82 0.09 7.41 8.37
C VAL A 82 -1.21 8.08 7.96
N PHE A 83 -1.36 8.48 6.70
CA PHE A 83 -2.59 9.12 6.24
C PHE A 83 -3.77 8.14 6.19
N ALA A 84 -3.56 6.88 5.79
CA ALA A 84 -4.61 5.89 5.84
C ALA A 84 -5.11 5.69 7.28
N TYR A 85 -4.19 5.66 8.25
CA TYR A 85 -4.54 5.56 9.68
C TYR A 85 -5.30 6.80 10.18
N ILE A 86 -4.77 8.01 9.94
CA ILE A 86 -5.36 9.27 10.41
C ILE A 86 -6.73 9.51 9.79
N LEU A 87 -6.87 9.39 8.46
CA LEU A 87 -8.15 9.59 7.78
C LEU A 87 -9.18 8.56 8.19
N SER A 88 -8.74 7.34 8.48
CA SER A 88 -9.62 6.32 9.03
C SER A 88 -10.06 6.61 10.47
N PHE A 89 -9.32 7.40 11.22
CA PHE A 89 -9.74 7.85 12.55
C PHE A 89 -10.82 8.93 12.47
N ILE A 90 -10.69 9.84 11.50
CA ILE A 90 -11.60 10.99 11.28
C ILE A 90 -12.95 10.54 10.72
N VAL A 91 -12.97 9.53 9.84
CA VAL A 91 -14.21 9.06 9.21
C VAL A 91 -14.78 7.86 9.96
N PRO A 92 -15.87 8.01 10.75
CA PRO A 92 -16.50 6.88 11.42
C PRO A 92 -17.08 5.91 10.39
N SER A 93 -16.69 4.64 10.47
CA SER A 93 -17.27 3.59 9.64
C SER A 93 -18.74 3.40 10.03
N LYS A 94 -19.66 3.81 9.15
CA LYS A 94 -21.12 3.67 9.34
C LYS A 94 -21.58 2.21 9.41
N HIS A 95 -20.74 1.26 9.01
CA HIS A 95 -21.05 -0.17 9.03
C HIS A 95 -19.95 -0.94 9.75
N LYS A 96 -20.34 -1.80 10.71
CA LYS A 96 -19.45 -2.79 11.31
C LYS A 96 -19.18 -3.87 10.26
N LYS A 97 -18.15 -3.66 9.43
CA LYS A 97 -17.61 -4.73 8.58
C LYS A 97 -17.04 -5.81 9.49
N ASP A 98 -17.39 -7.05 9.19
CA ASP A 98 -16.78 -8.20 9.85
C ASP A 98 -15.32 -8.30 9.38
N ILE A 99 -14.41 -7.97 10.28
CA ILE A 99 -12.95 -8.07 10.10
C ILE A 99 -12.37 -9.23 10.92
N THR A 100 -13.24 -10.13 11.41
CA THR A 100 -12.83 -11.27 12.24
C THR A 100 -11.83 -12.14 11.47
N GLY A 101 -10.63 -12.31 12.04
CA GLY A 101 -9.55 -13.10 11.47
C GLY A 101 -8.71 -12.40 10.38
N LEU A 102 -9.01 -11.15 10.01
CA LEU A 102 -8.22 -10.38 9.03
C LEU A 102 -7.13 -9.50 9.66
N THR A 103 -7.12 -9.35 10.98
CA THR A 103 -6.13 -8.56 11.72
C THR A 103 -5.40 -9.46 12.70
N ILE A 104 -4.11 -9.19 12.98
CA ILE A 104 -3.29 -10.01 13.90
C ILE A 104 -3.92 -10.17 15.30
N PHE A 105 -4.75 -9.21 15.71
CA PHE A 105 -5.48 -9.20 16.98
C PHE A 105 -6.72 -10.11 17.04
N GLU A 106 -7.11 -10.81 15.97
CA GLU A 106 -8.23 -11.77 15.96
C GLU A 106 -7.83 -13.15 15.46
N LYS A 107 -6.53 -13.47 15.48
CA LYS A 107 -5.99 -14.77 15.03
C LYS A 107 -6.65 -15.98 15.72
N ASP A 108 -7.08 -15.81 16.97
CA ASP A 108 -7.61 -16.89 17.81
C ASP A 108 -9.14 -16.97 17.83
N LYS A 109 -9.84 -16.10 17.08
CA LYS A 109 -11.31 -16.14 16.99
C LYS A 109 -11.75 -16.99 15.78
N PRO A 110 -12.72 -17.89 15.94
CA PRO A 110 -13.26 -18.65 14.82
C PRO A 110 -13.87 -17.67 13.80
N SER A 111 -13.45 -17.77 12.55
CA SER A 111 -14.05 -16.98 11.47
C SER A 111 -15.53 -17.35 11.38
N THR A 112 -16.41 -16.34 11.40
CA THR A 112 -17.86 -16.55 11.18
C THR A 112 -18.13 -16.70 9.67
N TYR A 113 -17.29 -17.48 8.99
CA TYR A 113 -17.42 -17.76 7.57
C TYR A 113 -18.32 -18.98 7.39
N ILE A 114 -19.58 -18.76 7.00
CA ILE A 114 -20.46 -19.84 6.56
C ILE A 114 -20.11 -20.16 5.11
N SER A 115 -19.46 -21.29 4.86
CA SER A 115 -19.17 -21.76 3.51
C SER A 115 -20.48 -22.02 2.76
N LYS A 116 -20.77 -21.22 1.71
CA LYS A 116 -21.97 -21.36 0.87
C LYS A 116 -22.06 -22.70 0.11
N THR A 117 -21.05 -23.56 0.22
CA THR A 117 -21.00 -24.89 -0.41
C THR A 117 -21.76 -25.97 0.35
N ALA A 118 -22.20 -25.72 1.60
CA ALA A 118 -22.91 -26.72 2.41
C ALA A 118 -24.43 -26.78 2.16
N THR A 119 -25.02 -25.82 1.45
CA THR A 119 -26.48 -25.71 1.25
C THR A 119 -26.90 -26.11 -0.16
N LYS A 120 -26.32 -27.20 -0.67
CA LYS A 120 -26.82 -27.87 -1.87
C LYS A 120 -26.78 -29.38 -1.65
N LYS A 121 -27.70 -29.86 -0.82
CA LYS A 121 -28.06 -31.28 -0.73
C LYS A 121 -29.58 -31.37 -0.81
#